data_AF-A0A7L2NU20-F1
#
_entry.id   AF-A0A7L2NU20-F1
#
_cell.length_a   1.000
_cell.length_b   1.000
_cell.length_c   1.000
_cell.angle_alpha   90.00
_cell.angle_beta   90.00
_cell.angle_gamma   90.00
#
_symmetry.space_group_name_H-M   'P 1'
#
loop_
_entity.id
_entity.type
_entity.pdbx_description
1 polymer ?
#
loop_
_entity_poly.entity_id
_entity_poly.type
_entity_poly.pdbx_seq_one_letter_code
_entity_poly.pdbx_strand_id
1 'polypeptide(L)'
;MAWALLLTVLAHSSGSLVQAALTQPSSLSANVGETVKITCSGINSWSSAGWHQQKVPGSGPVTVIYNDNKRPSGIPSRFSGSASGSTATLTITGVQAEDEGVYYCGGVDSSS
;
A
#
# COMPACT_ATOMS: atom_id res chain seq x y z
N MET A 1 -5.52 -57.39 4.66
CA MET A 1 -4.32 -56.91 5.38
C MET A 1 -3.41 -56.24 4.38
N ALA A 2 -3.36 -54.91 4.43
CA ALA A 2 -2.27 -54.08 3.92
C ALA A 2 -2.50 -52.70 4.52
N TRP A 3 -1.81 -52.46 5.64
CA TRP A 3 -1.50 -51.17 6.25
C TRP A 3 -1.20 -50.06 5.22
N ALA A 4 -2.00 -49.00 5.19
CA ALA A 4 -1.57 -47.74 4.61
C ALA A 4 -0.86 -46.95 5.72
N LEU A 5 0.42 -46.65 5.50
CA LEU A 5 1.25 -45.82 6.36
C LEU A 5 0.64 -44.42 6.47
N LEU A 6 0.27 -44.03 7.69
CA LEU A 6 -0.14 -42.66 8.03
C LEU A 6 1.11 -41.77 7.99
N LEU A 7 1.20 -40.86 7.03
CA LEU A 7 2.13 -39.74 7.09
C LEU A 7 1.48 -38.64 7.92
N THR A 8 1.76 -38.63 9.22
CA THR A 8 1.48 -37.49 10.08
C THR A 8 2.48 -36.38 9.75
N VAL A 9 2.04 -35.37 8.99
CA VAL A 9 2.77 -34.10 8.92
C VAL A 9 2.56 -33.40 10.25
N LEU A 10 3.61 -33.33 11.06
CA LEU A 10 3.67 -32.46 12.23
C LEU A 10 3.51 -31.02 11.74
N ALA A 11 2.29 -30.48 11.89
CA ALA A 11 2.06 -29.06 11.80
C ALA A 11 2.84 -28.41 12.96
N HIS A 12 4.08 -28.02 12.66
CA HIS A 12 4.84 -27.15 13.54
C HIS A 12 4.07 -25.85 13.59
N SER A 13 3.64 -25.47 14.80
CA SER A 13 3.11 -24.14 15.06
C SER A 13 4.25 -23.14 14.87
N SER A 14 4.51 -22.78 13.62
CA SER A 14 5.20 -21.55 13.30
C SER A 14 4.27 -20.44 13.78
N GLY A 15 4.61 -19.85 14.93
CA GLY A 15 3.89 -18.73 15.49
C GLY A 15 3.60 -17.72 14.38
N SER A 16 2.32 -17.50 14.11
CA SER A 16 1.88 -16.54 13.11
C SER A 16 2.25 -15.17 13.64
N LEU A 17 3.39 -14.63 13.19
CA LEU A 17 3.65 -13.21 13.28
C LEU A 17 2.65 -12.54 12.34
N VAL A 18 1.45 -12.26 12.84
CA VAL A 18 0.47 -11.50 12.08
C VAL A 18 0.98 -10.06 12.04
N GLN A 19 1.82 -9.75 11.04
CA GLN A 19 2.01 -8.36 10.62
C GLN A 19 0.62 -7.86 10.25
N ALA A 20 0.14 -6.78 10.88
CA ALA A 20 -1.15 -6.20 10.54
C ALA A 20 -1.17 -5.90 9.02
N ALA A 21 -2.03 -6.58 8.28
CA ALA A 21 -2.11 -6.43 6.84
C ALA A 21 -2.77 -5.09 6.50
N LEU A 22 -2.10 -4.27 5.70
CA LEU A 22 -2.70 -3.05 5.17
C LEU A 22 -3.85 -3.41 4.22
N THR A 23 -4.95 -2.67 4.33
CA THR A 23 -6.13 -2.85 3.48
C THR A 23 -6.26 -1.67 2.53
N GLN A 24 -6.26 -1.94 1.23
CA GLN A 24 -6.49 -0.96 0.16
C GLN A 24 -7.43 -1.55 -0.89
N PRO A 25 -8.12 -0.73 -1.70
CA PRO A 25 -8.89 -1.20 -2.84
C PRO A 25 -8.03 -2.06 -3.78
N SER A 26 -8.58 -3.17 -4.27
CA SER A 26 -7.88 -4.05 -5.21
C SER A 26 -7.69 -3.41 -6.59
N SER A 27 -8.62 -2.55 -7.00
CA SER A 27 -8.53 -1.73 -8.21
C SER A 27 -9.42 -0.50 -8.10
N LEU A 28 -9.07 0.54 -8.85
CA LEU A 28 -9.86 1.75 -9.05
C LEU A 28 -9.74 2.14 -10.52
N SER A 29 -10.77 2.81 -11.04
CA SER A 29 -10.76 3.40 -12.38
C SER A 29 -11.25 4.85 -12.28
N ALA A 30 -10.65 5.73 -13.08
CA ALA A 30 -10.99 7.14 -13.17
C ALA A 30 -10.71 7.63 -14.58
N ASN A 31 -11.53 8.56 -15.07
CA ASN A 31 -11.30 9.19 -16.37
C ASN A 31 -10.23 10.27 -16.27
N VAL A 32 -9.61 10.59 -17.41
CA VAL A 32 -8.68 11.73 -17.50
C VAL A 32 -9.39 13.01 -17.07
N GLY A 33 -8.75 13.77 -16.18
CA GLY A 33 -9.28 15.01 -15.60
C GLY A 33 -10.09 14.82 -14.31
N GLU A 34 -10.49 13.60 -13.96
CA GLU A 34 -11.20 13.34 -12.70
C GLU A 34 -10.28 13.42 -11.48
N THR A 35 -10.88 13.41 -10.30
CA THR A 35 -10.16 13.27 -9.03
C THR A 35 -10.42 11.88 -8.46
N VAL A 36 -9.35 11.14 -8.17
CA VAL A 36 -9.43 9.84 -7.49
C VAL A 36 -8.83 9.93 -6.09
N LYS A 37 -9.42 9.19 -5.16
CA LYS A 37 -8.92 9.02 -3.79
C LYS A 37 -8.67 7.53 -3.52
N ILE A 38 -7.44 7.20 -3.18
CA ILE A 38 -7.01 5.85 -2.82
C ILE A 38 -6.84 5.83 -1.31
N THR A 39 -7.54 4.94 -0.62
CA THR A 39 -7.46 4.81 0.84
C THR A 39 -6.67 3.57 1.23
N CYS A 40 -5.97 3.67 2.35
CA CYS A 40 -5.25 2.56 2.95
C CYS A 40 -5.46 2.58 4.46
N SER A 41 -5.98 1.49 5.00
CA SER A 41 -6.28 1.33 6.43
C SER A 41 -5.41 0.24 7.05
N GLY A 42 -5.23 0.31 8.37
CA GLY A 42 -4.39 -0.63 9.13
C GLY A 42 -2.97 -0.12 9.37
N ILE A 43 -2.72 1.15 9.05
CA ILE A 43 -1.46 1.83 9.41
C ILE A 43 -1.46 2.05 10.92
N ASN A 44 -0.31 1.90 11.56
CA ASN A 44 -0.16 2.25 12.97
C ASN A 44 -0.46 3.75 13.14
N SER A 45 -1.41 4.11 14.01
CA SER A 45 -1.83 5.51 14.20
C SER A 45 -0.71 6.44 14.70
N TRP A 46 0.40 5.87 15.20
CA TRP A 46 1.59 6.60 15.64
C TRP A 46 2.68 6.68 14.58
N SER A 47 2.52 6.01 13.42
CA SER A 47 3.45 6.09 12.31
C SER A 47 2.96 7.05 11.24
N SER A 48 3.91 7.61 10.49
CA SER A 48 3.59 8.35 9.28
C SER A 48 3.33 7.38 8.12
N ALA A 49 2.41 7.76 7.25
CA ALA A 49 2.11 7.06 6.02
C ALA A 49 2.99 7.53 4.85
N GLY A 50 3.34 6.59 3.99
CA GLY A 50 3.93 6.80 2.68
C GLY A 50 3.10 6.17 1.57
N TRP A 51 3.22 6.72 0.37
CA TRP A 51 2.62 6.21 -0.85
C TRP A 51 3.67 6.05 -1.93
N HIS A 52 3.62 4.93 -2.64
CA HIS A 52 4.51 4.58 -3.74
C HIS A 52 3.72 4.16 -4.97
N GLN A 53 4.24 4.49 -6.14
CA GLN A 53 3.68 4.11 -7.44
C GLN A 53 4.67 3.23 -8.20
N GLN A 54 4.20 2.09 -8.70
CA GLN A 54 4.93 1.22 -9.61
C GLN A 54 4.19 1.18 -10.95
N LYS A 55 4.76 1.80 -11.98
CA LYS A 55 4.15 1.84 -13.32
C LYS A 55 4.45 0.59 -14.15
N VAL A 56 5.65 0.05 -14.01
CA VAL A 56 6.12 -1.10 -14.79
C VAL A 56 6.28 -2.30 -13.87
N PRO A 57 5.61 -3.43 -14.13
CA PRO A 57 5.83 -4.66 -13.38
C PRO A 57 7.32 -5.03 -13.34
N GLY A 58 7.86 -5.24 -12.13
CA GLY A 58 9.27 -5.56 -11.93
C GLY A 58 10.20 -4.35 -11.81
N SER A 59 9.73 -3.11 -12.04
CA SER A 59 10.49 -1.91 -11.69
C SER A 59 10.42 -1.60 -10.19
N GLY A 60 11.36 -0.83 -9.67
CA GLY A 60 11.25 -0.29 -8.31
C GLY A 60 10.03 0.65 -8.18
N PRO A 61 9.31 0.64 -7.05
CA PRO A 61 8.30 1.65 -6.74
C PRO A 61 8.94 3.04 -6.56
N VAL A 62 8.26 4.08 -7.04
CA VAL A 62 8.64 5.49 -6.86
C VAL A 62 7.78 6.10 -5.76
N THR A 63 8.39 6.74 -4.78
CA THR A 63 7.65 7.46 -3.72
C THR A 63 6.90 8.66 -4.30
N VAL A 64 5.60 8.72 -4.07
CA VAL A 64 4.74 9.85 -4.49
C VAL A 64 4.35 10.75 -3.31
N ILE A 65 4.16 10.20 -2.12
CA ILE A 65 3.95 10.93 -0.86
C ILE A 65 4.76 10.25 0.25
N TYR A 66 5.34 11.04 1.14
CA TYR A 66 5.99 10.59 2.37
C TYR A 66 5.57 11.46 3.55
N ASN A 67 5.77 10.97 4.78
CA ASN A 67 5.47 11.72 6.00
C ASN A 67 4.04 12.30 6.00
N ASP A 68 3.07 11.47 5.64
CA ASP A 68 1.62 11.74 5.56
C ASP A 68 1.18 12.66 4.42
N ASN A 69 1.91 13.74 4.17
CA ASN A 69 1.48 14.80 3.24
C ASN A 69 2.61 15.44 2.43
N LYS A 70 3.87 15.04 2.64
CA LYS A 70 5.00 15.62 1.92
C LYS A 70 5.15 14.95 0.56
N ARG A 71 5.32 15.77 -0.46
CA ARG A 71 5.52 15.31 -1.84
C ARG A 71 6.98 15.51 -2.26
N PRO A 72 7.68 14.47 -2.76
CA PRO A 72 9.05 14.63 -3.28
C PRO A 72 9.13 15.61 -4.45
N SER A 73 10.31 16.19 -4.68
CA SER A 73 10.58 17.00 -5.87
C SER A 73 10.42 16.16 -7.14
N GLY A 74 9.85 16.74 -8.20
CA GLY A 74 9.61 16.04 -9.46
C GLY A 74 8.30 15.25 -9.52
N ILE A 75 7.62 15.05 -8.40
CA ILE A 75 6.25 14.51 -8.38
C ILE A 75 5.25 15.65 -8.66
N PRO A 76 4.33 15.50 -9.62
CA PRO A 76 3.39 16.56 -10.01
C PRO A 76 2.53 17.07 -8.85
N SER A 77 2.19 18.36 -8.87
CA SER A 77 1.42 19.03 -7.81
C SER A 77 0.02 18.47 -7.58
N ARG A 78 -0.49 17.73 -8.57
CA ARG A 78 -1.79 17.05 -8.57
C ARG A 78 -1.90 15.90 -7.58
N PHE A 79 -0.77 15.34 -7.13
CA PHE A 79 -0.71 14.33 -6.08
C PHE A 79 -0.68 14.98 -4.71
N SER A 80 -1.54 14.55 -3.79
CA SER A 80 -1.52 14.97 -2.39
C SER A 80 -1.86 13.82 -1.46
N GLY A 81 -1.36 13.86 -0.23
CA GLY A 81 -1.64 12.84 0.78
C GLY A 81 -2.20 13.44 2.06
N SER A 82 -2.94 12.61 2.78
CA SER A 82 -3.40 12.87 4.13
C SER A 82 -3.45 11.57 4.94
N ALA A 83 -3.41 11.71 6.26
CA ALA A 83 -3.61 10.60 7.19
C ALA A 83 -4.49 11.04 8.35
N SER A 84 -5.33 10.12 8.84
CA SER A 84 -6.19 10.30 10.01
C SER A 84 -6.38 8.97 10.72
N GLY A 85 -5.94 8.90 11.98
CA GLY A 85 -5.92 7.64 12.73
C GLY A 85 -5.09 6.59 11.99
N SER A 86 -5.68 5.41 11.77
CA SER A 86 -5.04 4.29 11.07
C SER A 86 -5.26 4.27 9.56
N THR A 87 -5.76 5.38 8.98
CA THR A 87 -6.10 5.47 7.56
C THR A 87 -5.34 6.60 6.87
N ALA A 88 -4.64 6.26 5.79
CA ALA A 88 -4.05 7.22 4.85
C ALA A 88 -4.88 7.32 3.57
N THR A 89 -4.84 8.49 2.94
CA THR A 89 -5.51 8.76 1.66
C THR A 89 -4.53 9.42 0.70
N LEU A 90 -4.35 8.86 -0.48
CA LEU A 90 -3.73 9.52 -1.63
C LEU A 90 -4.84 10.13 -2.48
N THR A 91 -4.72 11.42 -2.79
CA THR A 91 -5.59 12.11 -3.73
C THR A 91 -4.80 12.47 -4.98
N ILE A 92 -5.34 12.13 -6.15
CA ILE A 92 -4.81 12.53 -7.45
C ILE A 92 -5.89 13.35 -8.13
N THR A 93 -5.67 14.67 -8.21
CA THR A 93 -6.57 15.56 -8.95
C THR A 93 -6.19 15.60 -10.42
N GLY A 94 -7.15 15.76 -11.33
CA GLY A 94 -6.83 15.87 -12.76
C GLY A 94 -6.01 14.69 -13.28
N VAL A 95 -6.49 13.47 -13.03
CA VAL A 95 -5.85 12.20 -13.43
C VAL A 95 -5.39 12.27 -14.89
N GLN A 96 -4.18 11.79 -15.15
CA GLN A 96 -3.60 11.70 -16.49
C GLN A 96 -3.36 10.24 -16.89
N ALA A 97 -3.15 9.98 -18.18
CA ALA A 97 -2.89 8.63 -18.67
C ALA A 97 -1.62 8.02 -18.04
N GLU A 98 -0.63 8.85 -17.73
CA GLU A 98 0.61 8.42 -17.10
C GLU A 98 0.45 8.05 -15.61
N ASP A 99 -0.72 8.32 -15.00
CA ASP A 99 -0.99 7.98 -13.61
C ASP A 99 -1.40 6.51 -13.42
N GLU A 100 -1.61 5.78 -14.51
CA GLU A 100 -1.84 4.35 -14.49
C GLU A 100 -0.65 3.59 -13.87
N GLY A 101 -0.95 2.68 -12.94
CA GLY A 101 0.04 1.88 -12.25
C GLY A 101 -0.49 1.27 -10.97
N VAL A 102 0.36 0.51 -10.30
CA VAL A 102 0.06 -0.07 -8.98
C VAL A 102 0.49 0.91 -7.90
N TYR A 103 -0.40 1.18 -6.97
CA TYR A 103 -0.14 2.06 -5.82
C TYR A 103 -0.04 1.24 -4.55
N TYR A 104 0.95 1.54 -3.72
CA TYR A 104 1.20 0.90 -2.44
C TYR A 104 1.24 1.94 -1.33
N CYS A 105 0.62 1.63 -0.20
CA CYS A 105 0.79 2.38 1.03
C CYS A 105 1.71 1.64 2.00
N GLY A 106 2.31 2.38 2.93
CA GLY A 106 3.07 1.82 4.04
C GLY A 106 3.12 2.78 5.22
N GLY A 107 3.21 2.24 6.43
CA GLY A 107 3.61 3.01 7.60
C GLY A 107 5.14 3.00 7.74
N VAL A 108 5.75 4.12 8.13
CA VAL A 108 7.16 4.14 8.55
C VAL A 108 7.21 3.71 10.01
N ASP A 109 7.50 2.44 10.25
CA ASP A 109 7.78 1.96 11.61
C ASP A 109 9.16 2.48 12.02
N SER A 110 9.20 3.41 12.97
CA SER A 110 10.43 3.99 13.50
C SER A 110 11.17 3.06 14.47
N SER A 111 10.91 1.75 14.45
CA SER A 111 11.64 0.78 15.26
C SER A 111 13.10 0.74 14.80
N SER A 112 13.95 1.43 15.58
CA SER A 112 15.41 1.34 15.54
C SER A 112 15.89 0.00 16.08
#